data_AF-A0AAE0D364-F1
#
_entry.id   AF-A0AAE0D364-F1
#
_cell.length_a   1.000
_cell.length_b   1.000
_cell.length_c   1.000
_cell.angle_alpha   90.00
_cell.angle_beta   90.00
_cell.angle_gamma   90.00
#
_symmetry.space_group_name_H-M   'P 1'
#
loop_
_entity.id
_entity.type
_entity.pdbx_description
1 polymer ?
#
loop_
_entity_poly.entity_id
_entity_poly.type
_entity_poly.pdbx_seq_one_letter_code
_entity_poly.pdbx_strand_id
1 'polypeptide(L)'
;MAATKASLNGINVVLTTYHTVSAEWKSGAATQASPLFMHQWRRVILDEAHLIRNTNSRMTGAVCALESISRWAVTGTPIQNRLSDLATLVKFIRAYPYTDTKQFELDLVHLWKSGHDETAIQRLKRMSACLILRRPKGTISLPPKHDKLCAVEFTPDERIAYNKMRQRVIAKIDSALSQDSGCTKQSHTTVYHNALQQIESLRLFCNLGLGYDARHDITEQDSTPNNYEWVHRAQHMFNLQWQEASIACLGCSSTCEMDYSITDQGYSEGFRPRYFECLQFTCSDCVRRSAEVNRTLCCGHKPSCISAPISTDISNIEHLPFPGVVEKSPTDSLPSKVRVLIADLKRQPPGVKSIVFSTWRMTLRVVEQALDTAGKSCVRFDGSVSHKERELAVERFRKDAATSIMLLTLSCGAVGLTLTVATRVYLMEPHWNPNLEEQALARVYRIGQTWEVTTIRLYIRDSFEERVMEVQQTKKQLSGLILSPHDGDRWDDSLAGLEVSPSSIPRDIIGPVRLTTNFE
;
A
#
# COMPACT_ATOMS: atom_id res chain seq x y z
N MET A 1 20.18 -22.90 9.53
CA MET A 1 20.38 -24.33 9.82
C MET A 1 19.32 -25.12 9.07
N ALA A 2 19.71 -25.97 8.12
CA ALA A 2 18.75 -26.81 7.40
C ALA A 2 18.29 -27.96 8.33
N ALA A 3 17.04 -27.91 8.76
CA ALA A 3 16.42 -28.94 9.59
C ALA A 3 16.25 -30.23 8.77
N THR A 4 16.81 -31.36 9.23
CA THR A 4 16.56 -32.70 8.66
C THR A 4 15.27 -33.30 9.23
N LYS A 5 14.67 -34.31 8.58
CA LYS A 5 13.44 -35.01 8.99
C LYS A 5 13.41 -35.46 10.47
N ALA A 6 14.57 -35.71 11.06
CA ALA A 6 14.73 -36.09 12.46
C ALA A 6 14.54 -34.93 13.47
N SER A 7 14.68 -33.68 13.02
CA SER A 7 14.73 -32.49 13.89
C SER A 7 13.36 -31.92 14.29
N LEU A 8 12.27 -32.34 13.62
CA LEU A 8 10.90 -31.90 13.95
C LEU A 8 10.15 -32.90 14.86
N ASN A 9 10.76 -34.03 15.20
CA ASN A 9 10.17 -34.99 16.12
C ASN A 9 10.05 -34.38 17.52
N GLY A 10 8.82 -34.27 18.03
CA GLY A 10 8.51 -33.65 19.32
C GLY A 10 8.11 -32.18 19.25
N ILE A 11 8.10 -31.56 18.07
CA ILE A 11 7.65 -30.17 17.89
C ILE A 11 6.18 -30.16 17.46
N ASN A 12 5.33 -29.50 18.23
CA ASN A 12 3.89 -29.41 17.92
C ASN A 12 3.53 -28.22 17.01
N VAL A 13 4.30 -27.14 17.04
CA VAL A 13 4.05 -25.90 16.29
C VAL A 13 5.33 -25.40 15.66
N VAL A 14 5.29 -25.11 14.37
CA VAL A 14 6.41 -24.52 13.61
C VAL A 14 6.00 -23.14 13.13
N LEU A 15 6.78 -22.12 13.49
CA LEU A 15 6.64 -20.76 12.99
C LEU A 15 7.69 -20.54 11.89
N THR A 16 7.23 -20.02 10.75
CA THR A 16 8.09 -19.76 9.59
C THR A 16 7.56 -18.55 8.82
N THR A 17 8.38 -18.03 7.91
CA THR A 17 7.98 -16.91 7.04
C THR A 17 7.56 -17.42 5.66
N TYR A 18 6.71 -16.66 4.96
CA TYR A 18 6.35 -16.94 3.57
C TYR A 18 7.58 -17.09 2.65
N HIS A 19 8.61 -16.30 2.91
CA HIS A 19 9.84 -16.31 2.11
C HIS A 19 10.64 -17.59 2.34
N THR A 20 10.73 -18.06 3.58
CA THR A 20 11.35 -19.35 3.91
C THR A 20 10.64 -20.50 3.19
N VAL A 21 9.30 -20.54 3.22
CA VAL A 21 8.50 -21.56 2.50
C VAL A 21 8.76 -21.50 0.99
N SER A 22 8.76 -20.30 0.40
CA SER A 22 9.04 -20.08 -1.03
C SER A 22 10.48 -20.48 -1.43
N ALA A 23 11.45 -20.21 -0.57
CA ALA A 23 12.86 -20.56 -0.79
C ALA A 23 13.09 -22.07 -0.76
N GLU A 24 12.42 -22.78 0.15
CA GLU A 24 12.50 -24.25 0.27
C GLU A 24 11.73 -24.98 -0.83
N TRP A 25 10.77 -24.33 -1.48
CA TRP A 25 9.99 -24.91 -2.58
C TRP A 25 10.80 -24.97 -3.89
N LYS A 26 11.54 -26.07 -4.08
CA LYS A 26 12.33 -26.36 -5.28
C LYS A 26 11.52 -27.15 -6.32
N SER A 27 12.10 -27.47 -7.48
CA SER A 27 11.47 -28.31 -8.50
C SER A 27 11.80 -29.80 -8.29
N GLY A 28 10.80 -30.67 -8.42
CA GLY A 28 10.97 -32.13 -8.47
C GLY A 28 11.32 -32.78 -7.12
N ALA A 29 12.20 -33.78 -7.15
CA ALA A 29 12.57 -34.58 -5.96
C ALA A 29 13.24 -33.74 -4.84
N ALA A 30 13.82 -32.58 -5.19
CA ALA A 30 14.46 -31.69 -4.22
C ALA A 30 13.46 -30.96 -3.30
N THR A 31 12.18 -30.86 -3.68
CA THR A 31 11.12 -30.31 -2.82
C THR A 31 10.83 -31.26 -1.67
N GLN A 32 10.79 -32.57 -1.95
CA GLN A 32 10.54 -33.62 -0.97
C GLN A 32 11.70 -33.82 0.02
N ALA A 33 12.85 -33.19 -0.24
CA ALA A 33 13.98 -33.16 0.69
C ALA A 33 13.87 -32.03 1.73
N SER A 34 13.01 -31.02 1.52
CA SER A 34 12.74 -30.01 2.53
C SER A 34 11.84 -30.61 3.62
N PRO A 35 12.15 -30.36 4.90
CA PRO A 35 11.31 -30.83 6.01
C PRO A 35 9.88 -30.27 5.89
N LEU A 36 9.70 -29.04 5.39
CA LEU A 36 8.39 -28.41 5.30
C LEU A 36 7.45 -29.11 4.31
N PHE A 37 7.99 -29.64 3.21
CA PHE A 37 7.20 -30.28 2.15
C PHE A 37 7.13 -31.81 2.27
N MET A 38 8.02 -32.40 3.08
CA MET A 38 8.02 -33.84 3.34
C MET A 38 6.96 -34.26 4.37
N HIS A 39 6.59 -33.38 5.29
CA HIS A 39 5.63 -33.68 6.36
C HIS A 39 4.21 -33.34 5.94
N GLN A 40 3.27 -34.24 6.25
CA GLN A 40 1.84 -33.95 6.17
C GLN A 40 1.41 -33.19 7.42
N TRP A 41 1.04 -31.91 7.24
CA TRP A 41 0.67 -31.05 8.36
C TRP A 41 -0.77 -31.31 8.80
N ARG A 42 -1.03 -31.34 10.11
CA ARG A 42 -2.40 -31.36 10.60
C ARG A 42 -3.15 -30.07 10.24
N ARG A 43 -2.48 -28.92 10.38
CA ARG A 43 -3.04 -27.60 10.08
C ARG A 43 -1.99 -26.65 9.55
N VAL A 44 -2.34 -25.90 8.51
CA VAL A 44 -1.58 -24.73 8.04
C VAL A 44 -2.43 -23.49 8.28
N ILE A 45 -1.84 -22.49 8.93
CA ILE A 45 -2.47 -21.20 9.22
C ILE A 45 -1.65 -20.12 8.52
N LEU A 46 -2.30 -19.37 7.65
CA LEU A 46 -1.72 -18.19 7.04
C LEU A 46 -2.17 -16.96 7.83
N ASP A 47 -1.22 -16.24 8.39
CA ASP A 47 -1.45 -14.90 8.93
C ASP A 47 -1.20 -13.86 7.84
N GLU A 48 -2.02 -12.82 7.79
CA GLU A 48 -2.05 -11.83 6.70
C GLU A 48 -2.12 -12.47 5.30
N ALA A 49 -3.08 -13.39 5.12
CA ALA A 49 -3.22 -14.23 3.93
C ALA A 49 -3.38 -13.47 2.60
N HIS A 50 -3.63 -12.15 2.61
CA HIS A 50 -3.63 -11.34 1.40
C HIS A 50 -2.28 -11.36 0.66
N LEU A 51 -1.17 -11.73 1.32
CA LEU A 51 0.16 -11.90 0.72
C LEU A 51 0.20 -12.92 -0.43
N ILE A 52 -0.67 -13.92 -0.43
CA ILE A 52 -0.68 -14.96 -1.48
C ILE A 52 -1.64 -14.65 -2.63
N ARG A 53 -2.20 -13.43 -2.74
CA ARG A 53 -3.27 -13.09 -3.70
C ARG A 53 -2.96 -13.37 -5.17
N ASN A 54 -1.70 -13.37 -5.59
CA ASN A 54 -1.32 -13.63 -6.98
C ASN A 54 -1.10 -15.11 -7.22
N THR A 55 -2.06 -15.77 -7.89
CA THR A 55 -2.02 -17.21 -8.22
C THR A 55 -0.74 -17.65 -8.93
N ASN A 56 -0.13 -16.77 -9.73
CA ASN A 56 1.07 -17.09 -10.51
C ASN A 56 2.35 -16.97 -9.68
N SER A 57 2.29 -16.37 -8.49
CA SER A 57 3.46 -16.21 -7.63
C SER A 57 4.04 -17.56 -7.22
N ARG A 58 5.38 -17.65 -7.25
CA ARG A 58 6.13 -18.76 -6.64
C ARG A 58 5.77 -18.94 -5.17
N MET A 59 5.57 -17.84 -4.42
CA MET A 59 5.17 -17.89 -3.02
C MET A 59 3.80 -18.57 -2.86
N THR A 60 2.83 -18.15 -3.66
CA THR A 60 1.49 -18.77 -3.67
C THR A 60 1.54 -20.24 -4.08
N GLY A 61 2.34 -20.58 -5.08
CA GLY A 61 2.60 -21.97 -5.49
C GLY A 61 3.18 -22.80 -4.33
N ALA A 62 4.21 -22.29 -3.66
CA ALA A 62 4.86 -22.93 -2.53
C ALA A 62 3.88 -23.16 -1.36
N VAL A 63 3.13 -22.13 -0.97
CA VAL A 63 2.17 -22.20 0.15
C VAL A 63 1.01 -23.14 -0.17
N CYS A 64 0.50 -23.12 -1.41
CA CYS A 64 -0.54 -24.06 -1.84
C CYS A 64 -0.05 -25.51 -1.90
N ALA A 65 1.24 -25.73 -2.18
CA ALA A 65 1.86 -27.05 -2.29
C ALA A 65 2.09 -27.76 -0.95
N LEU A 66 2.11 -27.03 0.18
CA LEU A 66 2.21 -27.64 1.52
C LEU A 66 1.08 -28.65 1.72
N GLU A 67 1.36 -29.89 2.10
CA GLU A 67 0.30 -30.87 2.36
C GLU A 67 -0.31 -30.68 3.75
N SER A 68 -1.65 -30.64 3.82
CA SER A 68 -2.34 -30.48 5.10
C SER A 68 -3.77 -30.99 5.12
N ILE A 69 -4.24 -31.37 6.31
CA ILE A 69 -5.63 -31.79 6.57
C ILE A 69 -6.55 -30.57 6.74
N SER A 70 -6.11 -29.53 7.48
CA SER A 70 -6.89 -28.31 7.72
C SER A 70 -6.13 -27.05 7.30
N ARG A 71 -6.84 -26.06 6.76
CA ARG A 71 -6.23 -24.83 6.22
C ARG A 71 -7.01 -23.59 6.60
N TRP A 72 -6.34 -22.67 7.28
CA TRP A 72 -6.95 -21.43 7.76
C TRP A 72 -6.23 -20.25 7.12
N ALA A 73 -6.99 -19.30 6.60
CA ALA A 73 -6.48 -18.04 6.08
C ALA A 73 -7.02 -16.91 6.97
N VAL A 74 -6.12 -16.23 7.67
CA VAL A 74 -6.42 -15.10 8.55
C VAL A 74 -5.96 -13.83 7.84
N THR A 75 -6.87 -12.90 7.59
CA THR A 75 -6.56 -11.61 6.95
C THR A 75 -7.62 -10.59 7.32
N GLY A 76 -7.21 -9.36 7.61
CA GLY A 76 -8.15 -8.25 7.82
C GLY A 76 -8.83 -7.79 6.52
N THR A 77 -8.18 -8.05 5.38
CA THR A 77 -8.57 -7.54 4.06
C THR A 77 -8.49 -8.67 3.02
N PRO A 78 -9.50 -9.57 2.94
CA PRO A 78 -9.47 -10.72 2.04
C PRO A 78 -9.56 -10.33 0.56
N ILE A 79 -10.09 -9.13 0.26
CA ILE A 79 -10.16 -8.55 -1.07
C ILE A 79 -9.54 -7.17 -1.00
N GLN A 80 -8.50 -6.91 -1.79
CA GLN A 80 -7.84 -5.61 -1.80
C GLN A 80 -8.11 -4.86 -3.10
N ASN A 81 -7.76 -5.47 -4.24
CA ASN A 81 -7.79 -4.79 -5.53
C ASN A 81 -8.70 -5.49 -6.55
N ARG A 82 -8.81 -6.82 -6.50
CA ARG A 82 -9.54 -7.60 -7.51
C ARG A 82 -10.28 -8.77 -6.89
N LEU A 83 -11.39 -9.17 -7.52
CA LEU A 83 -12.11 -10.41 -7.17
C LEU A 83 -11.23 -11.66 -7.31
N SER A 84 -10.22 -11.62 -8.19
CA SER A 84 -9.23 -12.68 -8.32
C SER A 84 -8.40 -12.91 -7.04
N ASP A 85 -8.28 -11.91 -6.16
CA ASP A 85 -7.57 -12.05 -4.89
C ASP A 85 -8.22 -13.13 -4.02
N LEU A 86 -9.56 -13.21 -4.05
CA LEU A 86 -10.34 -14.21 -3.33
C LEU A 86 -10.16 -15.61 -3.93
N ALA A 87 -10.06 -15.71 -5.27
CA ALA A 87 -9.87 -16.99 -5.96
C ALA A 87 -8.63 -17.73 -5.43
N THR A 88 -7.57 -16.99 -5.13
CA THR A 88 -6.33 -17.55 -4.61
C THR A 88 -6.45 -18.04 -3.19
N LEU A 89 -7.19 -17.33 -2.34
CA LEU A 89 -7.50 -17.76 -0.97
C LEU A 89 -8.37 -19.03 -0.98
N VAL A 90 -9.38 -19.07 -1.86
CA VAL A 90 -10.29 -20.20 -2.02
C VAL A 90 -9.54 -21.44 -2.55
N LYS A 91 -8.61 -21.25 -3.49
CA LYS A 91 -7.66 -22.28 -3.94
C LYS A 91 -6.79 -22.80 -2.80
N PHE A 92 -6.24 -21.90 -1.97
CA PHE A 92 -5.42 -22.29 -0.83
C PHE A 92 -6.20 -23.17 0.13
N ILE A 93 -7.41 -22.78 0.55
CA ILE A 93 -8.24 -23.58 1.48
C ILE A 93 -8.81 -24.86 0.86
N ARG A 94 -8.61 -25.07 -0.46
CA ARG A 94 -9.08 -26.24 -1.23
C ARG A 94 -10.60 -26.41 -1.18
N ALA A 95 -11.35 -25.32 -1.30
CA ALA A 95 -12.80 -25.38 -1.39
C ALA A 95 -13.22 -25.90 -2.77
N TYR A 96 -13.97 -27.00 -2.82
CA TYR A 96 -14.54 -27.53 -4.05
C TYR A 96 -15.78 -26.71 -4.48
N PRO A 97 -15.99 -26.41 -5.78
CA PRO A 97 -15.18 -26.75 -6.95
C PRO A 97 -14.05 -25.75 -7.27
N TYR A 98 -13.96 -24.65 -6.51
CA TYR A 98 -13.05 -23.52 -6.75
C TYR A 98 -11.58 -23.76 -6.42
N THR A 99 -11.21 -25.03 -6.21
CA THR A 99 -9.80 -25.45 -6.23
C THR A 99 -9.21 -25.23 -7.62
N ASP A 100 -10.03 -25.35 -8.67
CA ASP A 100 -9.70 -24.88 -10.01
C ASP A 100 -10.05 -23.39 -10.16
N THR A 101 -9.03 -22.56 -10.36
CA THR A 101 -9.18 -21.11 -10.56
C THR A 101 -10.02 -20.80 -11.81
N LYS A 102 -10.01 -21.66 -12.84
CA LYS A 102 -10.79 -21.43 -14.06
C LYS A 102 -12.30 -21.51 -13.80
N GLN A 103 -12.71 -22.44 -12.94
CA GLN A 103 -14.12 -22.57 -12.54
C GLN A 103 -14.56 -21.32 -11.78
N PHE A 104 -13.73 -20.81 -10.87
CA PHE A 104 -14.01 -19.54 -10.17
C PHE A 104 -14.14 -18.36 -11.14
N GLU A 105 -13.26 -18.26 -12.13
CA GLU A 105 -13.32 -17.19 -13.13
C GLU A 105 -14.59 -17.26 -13.98
N LEU A 106 -15.00 -18.45 -14.43
CA LEU A 106 -16.23 -18.63 -15.20
C LEU A 106 -17.48 -18.31 -14.38
N ASP A 107 -17.54 -18.79 -13.14
CA ASP A 107 -18.75 -18.69 -12.31
C ASP A 107 -18.97 -17.33 -11.65
N LEU A 108 -17.93 -16.50 -11.57
CA LEU A 108 -17.98 -15.20 -10.90
C LEU A 108 -17.46 -14.07 -11.78
N VAL A 109 -16.21 -14.17 -12.25
CA VAL A 109 -15.55 -13.07 -12.99
C VAL A 109 -16.19 -12.85 -14.36
N HIS A 110 -16.53 -13.92 -15.08
CA HIS A 110 -17.19 -13.83 -16.37
C HIS A 110 -18.62 -13.31 -16.24
N LEU A 111 -19.39 -13.79 -15.25
CA LEU A 111 -20.75 -13.28 -15.00
C LEU A 111 -20.77 -11.78 -14.72
N TRP A 112 -19.78 -11.30 -13.96
CA TRP A 112 -19.59 -9.87 -13.71
C TRP A 112 -19.27 -9.09 -15.00
N LYS A 113 -18.41 -9.63 -15.88
CA LYS A 113 -18.08 -9.00 -17.17
C LYS A 113 -19.26 -8.99 -18.14
N SER A 114 -20.10 -10.01 -18.10
CA SER A 114 -21.26 -10.16 -18.97
C SER A 114 -22.47 -9.32 -18.54
N GLY A 115 -22.38 -8.57 -17.43
CA GLY A 115 -23.46 -7.71 -16.93
C GLY A 115 -24.53 -8.45 -16.12
N HIS A 116 -24.24 -9.65 -15.63
CA HIS A 116 -25.10 -10.42 -14.73
C HIS A 116 -24.68 -10.23 -13.26
N ASP A 117 -24.55 -8.96 -12.85
CA ASP A 117 -23.91 -8.54 -11.60
C ASP A 117 -24.65 -9.09 -10.36
N GLU A 118 -25.98 -9.08 -10.39
CA GLU A 118 -26.80 -9.59 -9.27
C GLU A 118 -26.56 -11.07 -8.99
N THR A 119 -26.51 -11.89 -10.06
CA THR A 119 -26.25 -13.33 -9.93
C THR A 119 -24.84 -13.59 -9.42
N ALA A 120 -23.85 -12.83 -9.90
CA ALA A 120 -22.47 -12.94 -9.44
C ALA A 120 -22.34 -12.57 -7.95
N ILE A 121 -22.99 -11.48 -7.51
CA ILE A 121 -23.03 -11.05 -6.11
C ILE A 121 -23.70 -12.10 -5.22
N GLN A 122 -24.82 -12.68 -5.64
CA GLN A 122 -25.54 -13.68 -4.85
C GLN A 122 -24.73 -14.96 -4.66
N ARG A 123 -24.08 -15.46 -5.72
CA ARG A 123 -23.15 -16.61 -5.65
C ARG A 123 -21.99 -16.32 -4.70
N LEU A 124 -21.39 -15.14 -4.83
CA LEU A 124 -20.29 -14.69 -4.00
C LEU A 124 -20.68 -14.58 -2.52
N LYS A 125 -21.87 -14.05 -2.21
CA LYS A 125 -22.42 -13.98 -0.85
C LYS A 125 -22.63 -15.37 -0.24
N ARG A 126 -23.19 -16.32 -1.00
CA ARG A 126 -23.43 -17.69 -0.54
C ARG A 126 -22.13 -18.44 -0.27
N MET A 127 -21.14 -18.28 -1.16
CA MET A 127 -19.81 -18.84 -0.95
C MET A 127 -19.15 -18.23 0.29
N SER A 128 -19.21 -16.90 0.44
CA SER A 128 -18.64 -16.19 1.58
C SER A 128 -19.27 -16.62 2.90
N ALA A 129 -20.59 -16.82 2.96
CA ALA A 129 -21.28 -17.34 4.13
C ALA A 129 -20.75 -18.70 4.61
N CYS A 130 -20.37 -19.58 3.66
CA CYS A 130 -19.93 -20.94 3.97
C CYS A 130 -18.43 -21.01 4.33
N LEU A 131 -17.62 -20.12 3.75
CA LEU A 131 -16.15 -20.20 3.82
C LEU A 131 -15.51 -19.15 4.73
N ILE A 132 -16.19 -18.04 4.99
CA ILE A 132 -15.62 -16.87 5.68
C ILE A 132 -16.38 -16.62 6.98
N LEU A 133 -15.63 -16.65 8.09
CA LEU A 133 -16.10 -16.12 9.36
C LEU A 133 -15.60 -14.68 9.52
N ARG A 134 -16.49 -13.70 9.39
CA ARG A 134 -16.20 -12.28 9.63
C ARG A 134 -17.02 -11.77 10.81
N ARG A 135 -16.34 -11.22 11.82
CA ARG A 135 -17.01 -10.56 12.96
C ARG A 135 -16.98 -9.04 12.77
N PRO A 136 -18.09 -8.33 12.94
CA PRO A 136 -18.12 -6.87 12.82
C PRO A 136 -17.37 -6.20 13.98
N LYS A 137 -16.85 -4.98 13.75
CA LYS A 137 -16.15 -4.19 14.77
C LYS A 137 -17.02 -3.92 16.02
N GLY A 138 -18.35 -3.86 15.86
CA GLY A 138 -19.32 -3.69 16.96
C GLY A 138 -19.44 -4.89 17.91
N THR A 139 -18.80 -6.02 17.62
CA THR A 139 -18.77 -7.18 18.55
C THR A 139 -17.95 -6.86 19.81
N ILE A 140 -17.04 -5.89 19.73
CA ILE A 140 -16.15 -5.50 20.82
C ILE A 140 -16.64 -4.16 21.37
N SER A 141 -16.81 -4.07 22.69
CA SER A 141 -17.07 -2.80 23.35
C SER A 141 -15.80 -1.97 23.33
N LEU A 142 -15.77 -0.97 22.45
CA LEU A 142 -14.74 0.05 22.37
C LEU A 142 -15.39 1.42 22.62
N PRO A 143 -14.66 2.40 23.17
CA PRO A 143 -15.13 3.78 23.26
C PRO A 143 -15.55 4.32 21.89
N PRO A 144 -16.42 5.33 21.82
CA PRO A 144 -16.84 5.89 20.54
C PRO A 144 -15.65 6.43 19.74
N LYS A 145 -15.74 6.25 18.42
CA LYS A 145 -14.79 6.77 17.44
C LYS A 145 -15.47 7.81 16.57
N HIS A 146 -14.83 8.97 16.42
CA HIS A 146 -15.30 10.05 15.56
C HIS A 146 -14.36 10.23 14.37
N ASP A 147 -14.82 9.88 13.17
CA ASP A 147 -14.11 10.18 11.91
C ASP A 147 -14.53 11.57 11.40
N LYS A 148 -13.57 12.50 11.30
CA LYS A 148 -13.75 13.86 10.80
C LYS A 148 -12.98 14.05 9.49
N LEU A 149 -13.68 14.54 8.47
CA LEU A 149 -13.05 15.06 7.25
C LEU A 149 -12.84 16.56 7.42
N CYS A 150 -11.58 16.99 7.36
CA CYS A 150 -11.19 18.37 7.53
C CYS A 150 -10.68 18.93 6.20
N ALA A 151 -11.59 19.61 5.51
CA ALA A 151 -11.27 20.34 4.31
C ALA A 151 -10.41 21.57 4.63
N VAL A 152 -9.31 21.73 3.89
CA VAL A 152 -8.38 22.84 4.03
C VAL A 152 -8.38 23.65 2.74
N GLU A 153 -8.41 24.97 2.88
CA GLU A 153 -8.24 25.89 1.76
C GLU A 153 -6.78 26.29 1.64
N PHE A 154 -6.28 26.33 0.41
CA PHE A 154 -4.99 26.96 0.11
C PHE A 154 -5.03 28.45 0.44
N THR A 155 -3.86 29.02 0.76
CA THR A 155 -3.70 30.47 0.70
C THR A 155 -3.87 30.95 -0.74
N PRO A 156 -4.20 32.24 -0.98
CA PRO A 156 -4.31 32.77 -2.33
C PRO A 156 -3.06 32.49 -3.19
N ASP A 157 -1.88 32.66 -2.61
CA ASP A 157 -0.59 32.42 -3.28
C ASP A 157 -0.38 30.93 -3.59
N GLU A 158 -0.66 30.04 -2.65
CA GLU A 158 -0.61 28.58 -2.87
C GLU A 158 -1.60 28.15 -3.95
N ARG A 159 -2.80 28.73 -3.98
CA ARG A 159 -3.84 28.38 -4.98
C ARG A 159 -3.40 28.78 -6.38
N ILE A 160 -2.80 29.96 -6.55
CA ILE A 160 -2.28 30.43 -7.84
C ILE A 160 -1.15 29.50 -8.32
N ALA A 161 -0.20 29.18 -7.45
CA ALA A 161 0.91 28.29 -7.77
C ALA A 161 0.43 26.86 -8.09
N TYR A 162 -0.51 26.31 -7.30
CA TYR A 162 -1.11 25.01 -7.55
C TYR A 162 -1.85 24.96 -8.88
N ASN A 163 -2.66 25.97 -9.20
CA ASN A 163 -3.40 26.01 -10.46
C ASN A 163 -2.46 26.11 -11.66
N LYS A 164 -1.38 26.90 -11.56
CA LYS A 164 -0.33 26.96 -12.59
C LYS A 164 0.36 25.61 -12.77
N MET A 165 0.69 24.91 -11.67
CA MET A 165 1.24 23.54 -11.74
C MET A 165 0.23 22.58 -12.38
N ARG A 166 -1.02 22.58 -11.93
CA ARG A 166 -2.11 21.73 -12.44
C ARG A 166 -2.27 21.91 -13.95
N GLN A 167 -2.32 23.15 -14.44
CA GLN A 167 -2.42 23.44 -15.88
C GLN A 167 -1.21 22.92 -16.66
N ARG A 168 0.01 23.10 -16.14
CA ARG A 168 1.22 22.53 -16.76
C ARG A 168 1.15 21.00 -16.83
N VAL A 169 0.69 20.36 -15.76
CA VAL A 169 0.54 18.89 -15.71
C VAL A 169 -0.48 18.41 -16.72
N ILE A 170 -1.66 19.05 -16.79
CA ILE A 170 -2.71 18.72 -17.77
C ILE A 170 -2.16 18.87 -19.19
N ALA A 171 -1.55 20.01 -19.52
CA ALA A 171 -0.97 20.23 -20.85
C ALA A 171 0.11 19.20 -21.22
N LYS A 172 0.97 18.82 -20.26
CA LYS A 172 1.99 17.77 -20.47
C LYS A 172 1.32 16.42 -20.75
N ILE A 173 0.28 16.04 -20.00
CA ILE A 173 -0.45 14.79 -20.21
C ILE A 173 -1.18 14.81 -21.56
N ASP A 174 -1.90 15.87 -21.89
CA ASP A 174 -2.66 15.98 -23.15
C ASP A 174 -1.73 15.94 -24.38
N SER A 175 -0.58 16.61 -24.31
CA SER A 175 0.42 16.58 -25.39
C SER A 175 0.98 15.17 -25.59
N ALA A 176 1.16 14.41 -24.52
CA ALA A 176 1.67 13.05 -24.54
C ALA A 176 0.62 12.04 -25.06
N LEU A 177 -0.67 12.27 -24.78
CA LEU A 177 -1.78 11.49 -25.33
C LEU A 177 -2.03 11.78 -26.82
N SER A 178 -1.83 13.03 -27.27
CA SER A 178 -2.07 13.43 -28.66
C SER A 178 -1.01 12.90 -29.65
N GLN A 179 0.21 12.61 -29.18
CA GLN A 179 1.28 12.06 -30.01
C GLN A 179 1.13 10.55 -30.31
N ASP A 180 0.13 9.86 -29.74
CA ASP A 180 0.00 8.39 -29.77
C ASP A 180 -0.72 7.85 -31.02
N SER A 181 -0.81 8.62 -32.10
CA SER A 181 -1.47 8.19 -33.35
C SER A 181 -0.67 7.17 -34.16
N GLY A 182 0.51 6.74 -33.70
CA GLY A 182 1.30 5.72 -34.39
C GLY A 182 2.50 5.18 -33.60
N CYS A 183 2.38 3.91 -33.16
CA CYS A 183 3.45 2.93 -32.90
C CYS A 183 3.88 2.64 -31.43
N THR A 184 3.86 1.34 -31.10
CA THR A 184 4.52 0.58 -30.00
C THR A 184 4.13 0.84 -28.54
N LYS A 185 3.79 -0.26 -27.82
CA LYS A 185 3.47 -0.36 -26.36
C LYS A 185 4.47 0.32 -25.39
N GLN A 186 5.66 0.69 -25.88
CA GLN A 186 6.67 1.43 -25.12
C GLN A 186 6.29 2.91 -24.92
N SER A 187 5.58 3.57 -25.86
CA SER A 187 5.15 4.98 -25.72
C SER A 187 4.16 5.16 -24.56
N HIS A 188 3.14 4.30 -24.49
CA HIS A 188 2.09 4.37 -23.48
C HIS A 188 2.63 4.19 -22.05
N THR A 189 3.77 3.51 -21.90
CA THR A 189 4.39 3.25 -20.60
C THR A 189 5.16 4.48 -20.09
N THR A 190 5.87 5.19 -20.96
CA THR A 190 6.57 6.45 -20.64
C THR A 190 5.60 7.63 -20.44
N VAL A 191 4.49 7.67 -21.17
CA VAL A 191 3.42 8.68 -20.95
C VAL A 191 2.76 8.49 -19.59
N TYR A 192 2.39 7.26 -19.24
CA TYR A 192 1.81 6.93 -17.94
C TYR A 192 2.79 7.21 -16.77
N HIS A 193 4.08 6.94 -16.97
CA HIS A 193 5.15 7.28 -16.04
C HIS A 193 5.22 8.79 -15.75
N ASN A 194 5.26 9.61 -16.81
CA ASN A 194 5.27 11.07 -16.64
C ASN A 194 4.01 11.55 -15.91
N ALA A 195 2.84 10.98 -16.22
CA ALA A 195 1.60 11.35 -15.57
C ALA A 195 1.59 11.04 -14.05
N LEU A 196 2.01 9.84 -13.63
CA LEU A 196 2.04 9.48 -12.20
C LEU A 196 3.00 10.35 -11.40
N GLN A 197 4.18 10.65 -11.94
CA GLN A 197 5.14 11.56 -11.30
C GLN A 197 4.55 12.96 -11.15
N GLN A 198 3.90 13.49 -12.20
CA GLN A 198 3.26 14.79 -12.12
C GLN A 198 2.08 14.82 -11.12
N ILE A 199 1.33 13.71 -11.00
CA ILE A 199 0.25 13.57 -10.01
C ILE A 199 0.82 13.57 -8.58
N GLU A 200 1.91 12.85 -8.31
CA GLU A 200 2.54 12.89 -7.00
C GLU A 200 3.08 14.29 -6.66
N SER A 201 3.66 15.00 -7.63
CA SER A 201 4.06 16.41 -7.45
C SER A 201 2.89 17.29 -7.01
N LEU A 202 1.71 17.14 -7.63
CA LEU A 202 0.50 17.88 -7.23
C LEU A 202 0.08 17.54 -5.80
N ARG A 203 0.11 16.26 -5.43
CA ARG A 203 -0.26 15.82 -4.07
C ARG A 203 0.78 16.29 -3.03
N LEU A 204 2.06 16.26 -3.35
CA LEU A 204 3.12 16.74 -2.45
C LEU A 204 3.04 18.27 -2.28
N PHE A 205 2.71 19.02 -3.34
CA PHE A 205 2.41 20.45 -3.25
C PHE A 205 1.28 20.72 -2.25
N CYS A 206 0.22 19.88 -2.22
CA CYS A 206 -0.87 20.02 -1.24
C CYS A 206 -0.40 19.99 0.22
N ASN A 207 0.73 19.33 0.49
CA ASN A 207 1.31 19.25 1.83
C ASN A 207 2.36 20.34 2.11
N LEU A 208 3.18 20.68 1.11
CA LEU A 208 4.33 21.58 1.27
C LEU A 208 4.04 23.04 0.88
N GLY A 209 2.95 23.29 0.15
CA GLY A 209 2.58 24.60 -0.36
C GLY A 209 3.69 25.24 -1.20
N LEU A 210 3.91 26.54 -1.02
CA LEU A 210 4.96 27.31 -1.70
C LEU A 210 6.39 26.80 -1.39
N GLY A 211 6.56 26.03 -0.31
CA GLY A 211 7.82 25.36 0.01
C GLY A 211 8.19 24.25 -0.98
N TYR A 212 7.31 23.90 -1.92
CA TYR A 212 7.58 22.99 -3.03
C TYR A 212 8.44 23.64 -4.13
N ASP A 213 8.05 24.83 -4.62
CA ASP A 213 8.67 25.48 -5.80
C ASP A 213 10.11 25.95 -5.54
N ALA A 214 10.40 26.49 -4.35
CA ALA A 214 11.76 26.88 -3.94
C ALA A 214 12.78 25.73 -4.00
N ARG A 215 12.31 24.48 -4.13
CA ARG A 215 13.13 23.27 -4.21
C ARG A 215 13.13 22.63 -5.60
N HIS A 216 12.17 22.96 -6.47
CA HIS A 216 12.03 22.36 -7.80
C HIS A 216 12.78 23.15 -8.88
N ASP A 217 12.92 24.47 -8.73
CA ASP A 217 13.65 25.33 -9.67
C ASP A 217 15.15 24.99 -9.80
N ILE A 218 15.73 24.27 -8.83
CA ILE A 218 17.13 23.80 -8.88
C ILE A 218 17.32 22.64 -9.87
N THR A 219 16.24 21.96 -10.28
CA THR A 219 16.32 20.68 -11.01
C THR A 219 16.01 20.81 -12.51
N GLU A 220 15.34 21.88 -12.96
CA GLU A 220 14.95 22.07 -14.37
C GLU A 220 16.06 22.69 -15.25
N GLN A 221 17.24 23.05 -14.71
CA GLN A 221 18.31 23.69 -15.49
C GLN A 221 19.33 22.73 -16.15
N ASP A 222 19.36 21.44 -15.80
CA ASP A 222 20.30 20.47 -16.40
C ASP A 222 19.56 19.28 -17.03
N SER A 223 19.09 19.45 -18.27
CA SER A 223 18.59 18.35 -19.09
C SER A 223 19.42 18.19 -20.37
N THR A 224 20.45 17.33 -20.30
CA THR A 224 20.94 16.59 -21.47
C THR A 224 20.52 15.12 -21.32
N PRO A 225 19.98 14.47 -22.36
CA PRO A 225 19.50 13.09 -22.26
C PRO A 225 20.70 12.14 -22.29
N ASN A 226 21.12 11.67 -21.11
CA ASN A 226 22.19 10.69 -20.98
C ASN A 226 21.72 9.48 -20.18
N ASN A 227 22.31 8.32 -20.46
CA ASN A 227 21.98 6.98 -19.92
C ASN A 227 21.98 6.89 -18.37
N TYR A 228 22.47 7.92 -17.68
CA TYR A 228 22.45 8.10 -16.23
C TYR A 228 21.06 8.47 -15.66
N GLU A 229 20.15 8.99 -16.48
CA GLU A 229 18.84 9.50 -16.02
C GLU A 229 17.91 8.39 -15.49
N TRP A 230 17.87 7.22 -16.14
CA TRP A 230 17.02 6.10 -15.70
C TRP A 230 17.48 5.51 -14.36
N VAL A 231 18.79 5.40 -14.11
CA VAL A 231 19.31 4.84 -12.85
C VAL A 231 18.86 5.68 -11.66
N HIS A 232 18.78 6.99 -11.83
CA HIS A 232 18.27 7.90 -10.79
C HIS A 232 16.73 7.93 -10.71
N ARG A 233 16.01 7.77 -11.82
CA ARG A 233 14.53 7.78 -11.82
C ARG A 233 13.88 6.45 -11.45
N ALA A 234 14.54 5.32 -11.68
CA ALA A 234 13.96 3.99 -11.52
C ALA A 234 13.43 3.72 -10.11
N GLN A 235 14.14 4.19 -9.07
CA GLN A 235 13.68 4.06 -7.68
C GLN A 235 12.37 4.79 -7.45
N HIS A 236 12.32 6.07 -7.85
CA HIS A 236 11.13 6.91 -7.72
C HIS A 236 9.92 6.28 -8.44
N MET A 237 10.14 5.74 -9.63
CA MET A 237 9.08 5.12 -10.41
C MET A 237 8.57 3.82 -9.86
N PHE A 238 9.48 2.99 -9.36
CA PHE A 238 9.10 1.80 -8.62
C PHE A 238 8.21 2.18 -7.44
N ASN A 239 8.59 3.19 -6.67
CA ASN A 239 7.84 3.64 -5.49
C ASN A 239 6.42 4.11 -5.85
N LEU A 240 6.27 4.94 -6.90
CA LEU A 240 4.98 5.40 -7.42
C LEU A 240 4.05 4.24 -7.76
N GLN A 241 4.53 3.32 -8.60
CA GLN A 241 3.74 2.17 -9.02
C GLN A 241 3.41 1.27 -7.81
N TRP A 242 4.33 1.15 -6.86
CA TRP A 242 4.20 0.29 -5.69
C TRP A 242 3.19 0.84 -4.66
N GLN A 243 3.06 2.16 -4.56
CA GLN A 243 2.05 2.82 -3.73
C GLN A 243 0.64 2.72 -4.32
N GLU A 244 0.51 2.80 -5.65
CA GLU A 244 -0.79 2.71 -6.33
C GLU A 244 -1.34 1.28 -6.31
N ALA A 245 -0.48 0.31 -6.62
CA ALA A 245 -0.86 -1.08 -6.80
C ALA A 245 0.27 -2.07 -6.46
N SER A 246 -0.11 -3.32 -6.27
CA SER A 246 0.82 -4.45 -6.21
C SER A 246 1.69 -4.56 -7.47
N ILE A 247 3.00 -4.65 -7.29
CA ILE A 247 3.94 -4.93 -8.39
C ILE A 247 4.31 -6.41 -8.39
N ALA A 248 4.14 -7.11 -9.51
CA ALA A 248 4.55 -8.50 -9.65
C ALA A 248 5.97 -8.62 -10.23
N CYS A 249 6.77 -9.52 -9.66
CA CYS A 249 8.11 -9.82 -10.19
C CYS A 249 8.02 -10.60 -11.51
N LEU A 250 8.80 -10.22 -12.53
CA LEU A 250 8.84 -10.89 -13.83
C LEU A 250 9.28 -12.37 -13.72
N GLY A 251 10.24 -12.68 -12.85
CA GLY A 251 10.83 -14.01 -12.75
C GLY A 251 10.05 -15.00 -11.87
N CYS A 252 9.40 -14.53 -10.81
CA CYS A 252 8.67 -15.42 -9.88
C CYS A 252 7.21 -15.07 -9.69
N SER A 253 6.72 -14.00 -10.34
CA SER A 253 5.36 -13.47 -10.21
C SER A 253 4.95 -13.16 -8.77
N SER A 254 5.88 -13.11 -7.81
CA SER A 254 5.59 -12.68 -6.45
C SER A 254 5.22 -11.22 -6.42
N THR A 255 4.18 -10.92 -5.65
CA THR A 255 3.66 -9.58 -5.47
C THR A 255 4.48 -8.86 -4.39
N CYS A 256 4.96 -7.67 -4.73
CA CYS A 256 5.60 -6.75 -3.81
C CYS A 256 4.53 -5.79 -3.27
N GLU A 257 4.42 -5.64 -1.96
CA GLU A 257 3.46 -4.78 -1.26
C GLU A 257 4.14 -3.95 -0.19
N MET A 258 3.64 -2.73 0.03
CA MET A 258 4.19 -1.80 1.01
C MET A 258 3.87 -2.19 2.46
N ASP A 259 2.86 -3.05 2.68
CA ASP A 259 2.25 -3.29 4.00
C ASP A 259 3.18 -4.02 5.00
N TYR A 260 4.33 -4.56 4.54
CA TYR A 260 5.28 -5.23 5.43
C TYR A 260 6.71 -4.92 5.03
N SER A 261 7.51 -4.50 6.01
CA SER A 261 8.96 -4.42 5.88
C SER A 261 9.47 -5.77 5.38
N ILE A 262 9.90 -5.82 4.13
CA ILE A 262 10.90 -6.78 3.69
C ILE A 262 12.09 -6.45 4.58
N THR A 263 12.23 -7.18 5.69
CA THR A 263 13.42 -7.08 6.51
C THR A 263 14.57 -7.45 5.60
N ASP A 264 15.32 -6.44 5.15
CA ASP A 264 16.55 -6.56 4.39
C ASP A 264 17.63 -7.13 5.33
N GLN A 265 17.39 -8.34 5.85
CA GLN A 265 18.36 -9.08 6.63
C GLN A 265 19.39 -9.64 5.66
N GLY A 266 20.36 -8.80 5.32
CA GLY A 266 21.70 -9.22 4.94
C GLY A 266 21.91 -9.69 3.49
N TYR A 267 21.47 -8.92 2.48
CA TYR A 267 21.94 -9.15 1.13
C TYR A 267 23.30 -8.47 0.88
N SER A 268 24.27 -9.24 0.37
CA SER A 268 25.50 -8.72 -0.23
C SER A 268 25.17 -7.73 -1.36
N GLU A 269 25.95 -6.64 -1.48
CA GLU A 269 25.73 -5.52 -2.43
C GLU A 269 25.48 -5.93 -3.90
N GLY A 270 25.82 -7.16 -4.31
CA GLY A 270 25.67 -7.66 -5.68
C GLY A 270 24.27 -8.09 -6.14
N PHE A 271 23.27 -8.28 -5.27
CA PHE A 271 21.96 -8.88 -5.64
C PHE A 271 20.74 -8.00 -5.35
N ARG A 272 20.84 -6.69 -5.62
CA ARG A 272 19.70 -5.77 -5.47
C ARG A 272 18.57 -6.08 -6.47
N PRO A 273 17.29 -5.87 -6.10
CA PRO A 273 16.17 -5.91 -7.03
C PRO A 273 16.40 -4.98 -8.23
N ARG A 274 15.88 -5.33 -9.40
CA ARG A 274 16.02 -4.53 -10.63
C ARG A 274 14.67 -4.05 -11.15
N TYR A 275 14.66 -2.84 -11.67
CA TYR A 275 13.49 -2.22 -12.29
C TYR A 275 13.83 -1.77 -13.72
N PHE A 276 13.00 -2.18 -14.66
CA PHE A 276 13.17 -1.93 -16.10
C PHE A 276 12.39 -0.70 -16.51
N GLU A 277 12.89 0.02 -17.53
CA GLU A 277 12.23 1.20 -18.10
C GLU A 277 10.79 0.93 -18.59
N CYS A 278 10.49 -0.32 -18.95
CA CYS A 278 9.13 -0.76 -19.26
C CYS A 278 8.25 -1.07 -18.03
N LEU A 279 8.59 -0.55 -16.85
CA LEU A 279 7.88 -0.73 -15.57
C LEU A 279 7.75 -2.19 -15.13
N GLN A 280 8.71 -3.03 -15.54
CA GLN A 280 8.79 -4.41 -15.06
C GLN A 280 9.76 -4.49 -13.88
N PHE A 281 9.44 -5.33 -12.90
CA PHE A 281 10.20 -5.48 -11.67
C PHE A 281 10.79 -6.88 -11.54
N THR A 282 12.00 -7.00 -10.99
CA THR A 282 12.62 -8.27 -10.64
C THR A 282 13.16 -8.23 -9.21
N CYS A 283 12.69 -9.15 -8.35
CA CYS A 283 13.15 -9.24 -6.96
C CYS A 283 14.60 -9.75 -6.83
N SER A 284 15.24 -9.45 -5.70
CA SER A 284 16.62 -9.86 -5.37
C SER A 284 16.84 -11.37 -5.53
N ASP A 285 15.89 -12.20 -5.08
CA ASP A 285 15.98 -13.65 -5.20
C ASP A 285 15.94 -14.17 -6.64
N CYS A 286 15.23 -13.46 -7.52
CA CYS A 286 15.22 -13.79 -8.95
C CYS A 286 16.53 -13.35 -9.62
N VAL A 287 17.08 -12.19 -9.24
CA VAL A 287 18.39 -11.73 -9.71
C VAL A 287 19.50 -12.70 -9.29
N ARG A 288 19.48 -13.14 -8.02
CA ARG A 288 20.43 -14.13 -7.49
C ARG A 288 20.35 -15.47 -8.21
N ARG A 289 19.14 -16.03 -8.36
CA ARG A 289 18.95 -17.30 -9.08
C ARG A 289 19.32 -17.21 -10.56
N SER A 290 19.08 -16.07 -11.20
CA SER A 290 19.44 -15.89 -12.60
C SER A 290 20.97 -15.81 -12.76
N ALA A 291 21.67 -15.17 -11.81
CA ALA A 291 23.13 -15.17 -11.75
C ALA A 291 23.72 -16.57 -11.52
N GLU A 292 23.14 -17.39 -10.63
CA GLU A 292 23.55 -18.80 -10.40
C GLU A 292 23.45 -19.67 -11.67
N VAL A 293 22.53 -19.34 -12.58
CA VAL A 293 22.26 -20.10 -13.82
C VAL A 293 22.87 -19.42 -15.06
N ASN A 294 23.69 -18.36 -14.89
CA ASN A 294 24.24 -17.55 -15.98
C ASN A 294 23.19 -17.09 -17.02
N ARG A 295 21.99 -16.76 -16.55
CA ARG A 295 20.91 -16.19 -17.38
C ARG A 295 20.54 -14.81 -16.90
N THR A 296 20.33 -13.89 -17.84
CA THR A 296 19.84 -12.55 -17.54
C THR A 296 18.32 -12.53 -17.69
N LEU A 297 17.59 -12.21 -16.63
CA LEU A 297 16.16 -11.92 -16.73
C LEU A 297 16.00 -10.62 -17.54
N CYS A 298 15.29 -10.69 -18.66
CA CYS A 298 15.03 -9.56 -19.54
C CYS A 298 13.53 -9.37 -19.73
N CYS A 299 13.13 -8.13 -19.99
CA CYS A 299 11.73 -7.75 -20.13
C CYS A 299 11.00 -8.30 -21.37
N GLY A 300 11.71 -9.02 -22.25
CA GLY A 300 11.17 -9.56 -23.49
C GLY A 300 11.06 -8.55 -24.65
N HIS A 301 11.36 -7.27 -24.43
CA HIS A 301 11.41 -6.25 -25.48
C HIS A 301 12.69 -6.36 -26.34
N LYS A 302 12.60 -5.95 -27.61
CA LYS A 302 13.73 -5.87 -28.55
C LYS A 302 13.78 -4.46 -29.16
N PRO A 303 14.84 -3.65 -28.90
CA PRO A 303 15.97 -3.93 -28.01
C PRO A 303 15.54 -4.05 -26.54
N SER A 304 16.35 -4.72 -25.71
CA SER A 304 16.05 -4.92 -24.28
C SER A 304 16.06 -3.59 -23.53
N CYS A 305 15.03 -3.33 -22.74
CA CYS A 305 14.95 -2.12 -21.92
C CYS A 305 16.11 -2.02 -20.93
N ILE A 306 16.52 -0.79 -20.65
CA ILE A 306 17.52 -0.50 -19.61
C ILE A 306 16.94 -0.89 -18.25
N SER A 307 17.78 -1.45 -17.37
CA SER A 307 17.38 -1.82 -16.01
C SER A 307 18.33 -1.20 -14.98
N ALA A 308 17.77 -0.70 -13.89
CA ALA A 308 18.51 -0.10 -12.78
C ALA A 308 18.28 -0.90 -11.49
N PRO A 309 19.29 -1.00 -10.61
CA PRO A 309 19.09 -1.56 -9.28
C PRO A 309 18.25 -0.59 -8.44
N ILE A 310 17.29 -1.14 -7.69
CA ILE A 310 16.41 -0.40 -6.79
C ILE A 310 16.40 -1.08 -5.41
N SER A 311 15.97 -0.35 -4.40
CA SER A 311 15.68 -0.84 -3.06
C SER A 311 14.17 -1.03 -2.91
N THR A 312 13.79 -2.14 -2.28
CA THR A 312 12.43 -2.41 -1.81
C THR A 312 12.27 -2.05 -0.33
N ASP A 313 13.25 -1.37 0.27
CA ASP A 313 13.09 -0.83 1.62
C ASP A 313 12.09 0.32 1.56
N ILE A 314 11.10 0.25 2.44
CA ILE A 314 10.12 1.31 2.67
C ILE A 314 10.83 2.64 2.98
N SER A 315 12.02 2.57 3.56
CA SER A 315 12.84 3.75 3.81
C SER A 315 13.28 4.49 2.55
N ASN A 316 13.33 3.81 1.39
CA ASN A 316 13.75 4.37 0.11
C ASN A 316 12.59 4.78 -0.79
N ILE A 317 11.35 4.69 -0.28
CA ILE A 317 10.13 5.09 -1.00
C ILE A 317 10.14 6.58 -1.40
N GLU A 318 11.01 7.38 -0.80
CA GLU A 318 10.92 8.84 -0.86
C GLU A 318 12.20 9.56 -1.30
N HIS A 319 13.19 8.86 -1.86
CA HIS A 319 14.39 9.53 -2.40
C HIS A 319 14.06 10.23 -3.72
N LEU A 320 13.47 11.42 -3.64
CA LEU A 320 13.75 12.48 -4.59
C LEU A 320 15.23 12.89 -4.37
N PRO A 321 16.04 13.07 -5.44
CA PRO A 321 17.42 13.50 -5.29
C PRO A 321 17.45 14.86 -4.57
N PHE A 322 18.21 14.90 -3.47
CA PHE A 322 18.47 16.11 -2.69
C PHE A 322 19.60 16.92 -3.32
N PRO A 323 19.43 18.23 -3.54
CA PRO A 323 20.49 19.20 -3.30
C PRO A 323 20.56 19.45 -1.78
N GLY A 324 21.77 19.52 -1.25
CA GLY A 324 22.05 19.66 0.17
C GLY A 324 21.56 20.98 0.78
N VAL A 325 21.53 20.97 2.12
CA VAL A 325 21.46 22.10 3.06
C VAL A 325 20.35 23.12 2.80
N VAL A 326 19.39 23.15 3.73
CA VAL A 326 18.41 24.23 3.87
C VAL A 326 19.15 25.51 4.27
N GLU A 327 19.44 26.38 3.30
CA GLU A 327 19.61 27.79 3.59
C GLU A 327 18.22 28.38 3.89
N LYS A 328 18.13 29.09 5.01
CA LYS A 328 16.92 29.81 5.43
C LYS A 328 16.58 30.85 4.36
N SER A 329 15.57 30.59 3.54
CA SER A 329 14.93 31.64 2.73
C SER A 329 13.65 32.15 3.43
N PRO A 330 13.27 33.41 3.19
CA PRO A 330 12.50 34.23 4.12
C PRO A 330 11.03 34.33 3.71
N THR A 331 10.26 33.25 3.86
CA THR A 331 8.79 33.35 3.90
C THR A 331 8.29 32.63 5.14
N ASP A 332 7.92 33.43 6.15
CA ASP A 332 7.35 33.02 7.46
C ASP A 332 6.00 32.28 7.37
N SER A 333 5.57 31.81 6.19
CA SER A 333 4.27 31.17 6.01
C SER A 333 4.36 29.65 6.02
N LEU A 334 3.86 29.06 7.11
CA LEU A 334 3.60 27.62 7.21
C LEU A 334 2.62 27.17 6.11
N PRO A 335 2.82 25.99 5.49
CA PRO A 335 1.88 25.45 4.50
C PRO A 335 0.46 25.33 5.06
N SER A 336 -0.56 25.50 4.23
CA SER A 336 -1.96 25.56 4.70
C SER A 336 -2.39 24.38 5.58
N LYS A 337 -2.05 23.14 5.21
CA LYS A 337 -2.37 21.97 6.05
C LYS A 337 -1.63 21.98 7.38
N VAL A 338 -0.34 22.30 7.36
CA VAL A 338 0.50 22.34 8.57
C VAL A 338 -0.01 23.42 9.51
N ARG A 339 -0.40 24.59 8.98
CA ARG A 339 -1.02 25.67 9.75
C ARG A 339 -2.30 25.22 10.46
N VAL A 340 -3.19 24.51 9.77
CA VAL A 340 -4.43 23.96 10.35
C VAL A 340 -4.12 22.91 11.42
N LEU A 341 -3.18 22.00 11.15
CA LEU A 341 -2.72 20.98 12.10
C LEU A 341 -2.20 21.62 13.39
N ILE A 342 -1.27 22.56 13.28
CA ILE A 342 -0.65 23.22 14.44
C ILE A 342 -1.69 24.03 15.22
N ALA A 343 -2.63 24.69 14.54
CA ALA A 343 -3.73 25.41 15.19
C ALA A 343 -4.64 24.48 16.00
N ASP A 344 -4.99 23.31 15.46
CA ASP A 344 -5.80 22.32 16.18
C ASP A 344 -5.02 21.68 17.34
N LEU A 345 -3.74 21.32 17.15
CA LEU A 345 -2.86 20.80 18.20
C LEU A 345 -2.67 21.78 19.36
N LYS A 346 -2.58 23.09 19.08
CA LYS A 346 -2.48 24.14 20.11
C LYS A 346 -3.76 24.29 20.94
N ARG A 347 -4.93 24.01 20.37
CA ARG A 347 -6.23 24.10 21.06
C ARG A 347 -6.53 22.90 21.94
N GLN A 348 -5.72 21.83 21.86
CA GLN A 348 -5.95 20.63 22.65
C GLN A 348 -5.67 20.85 24.14
N PRO A 349 -6.44 20.21 25.04
CA PRO A 349 -6.15 20.25 26.47
C PRO A 349 -4.83 19.53 26.78
N PRO A 350 -4.16 19.91 27.89
CA PRO A 350 -2.94 19.23 28.32
C PRO A 350 -3.22 17.75 28.64
N GLY A 351 -2.27 16.87 28.31
CA GLY A 351 -2.38 15.42 28.54
C GLY A 351 -2.97 14.62 27.37
N VAL A 352 -3.52 15.27 26.34
CA VAL A 352 -3.96 14.59 25.11
C VAL A 352 -2.75 14.17 24.29
N LYS A 353 -2.67 12.89 23.95
CA LYS A 353 -1.65 12.36 23.04
C LYS A 353 -2.19 12.24 21.62
N SER A 354 -1.44 12.83 20.69
CA SER A 354 -1.79 12.93 19.27
C SER A 354 -0.78 12.20 18.39
N ILE A 355 -1.27 11.53 17.35
CA ILE A 355 -0.45 10.91 16.32
C ILE A 355 -0.71 11.61 14.98
N VAL A 356 0.35 11.93 14.25
CA VAL A 356 0.28 12.49 12.90
C VAL A 356 0.88 11.49 11.92
N PHE A 357 0.05 11.00 11.02
CA PHE A 357 0.43 10.13 9.92
C PHE A 357 0.62 10.91 8.62
N SER A 358 1.67 10.56 7.89
CA SER A 358 1.95 11.04 6.53
C SER A 358 2.54 9.89 5.72
N THR A 359 2.32 9.89 4.42
CA THR A 359 3.01 9.04 3.44
C THR A 359 4.44 9.54 3.27
N TRP A 360 4.65 10.86 3.26
CA TRP A 360 5.96 11.48 3.01
C TRP A 360 6.64 12.00 4.28
N ARG A 361 7.90 11.61 4.51
CA ARG A 361 8.80 12.16 5.53
C ARG A 361 9.04 13.65 5.36
N MET A 362 9.07 14.16 4.13
CA MET A 362 9.24 15.60 3.91
C MET A 362 8.13 16.41 4.59
N THR A 363 6.88 15.95 4.47
CA THR A 363 5.75 16.52 5.22
C THR A 363 5.98 16.39 6.73
N LEU A 364 6.41 15.23 7.22
CA LEU A 364 6.71 15.06 8.65
C LEU A 364 7.82 15.99 9.16
N ARG A 365 8.86 16.25 8.36
CA ARG A 365 9.95 17.17 8.71
C ARG A 365 9.49 18.62 8.78
N VAL A 366 8.62 19.04 7.86
CA VAL A 366 8.01 20.39 7.91
C VAL A 366 7.10 20.51 9.14
N VAL A 367 6.34 19.46 9.46
CA VAL A 367 5.52 19.42 10.67
C VAL A 367 6.40 19.46 11.94
N GLU A 368 7.50 18.70 11.98
CA GLU A 368 8.47 18.70 13.09
C GLU A 368 9.04 20.11 13.33
N GLN A 369 9.52 20.77 12.28
CA GLN A 369 10.02 22.14 12.37
C GLN A 369 8.94 23.14 12.83
N ALA A 370 7.71 22.98 12.36
CA ALA A 370 6.58 23.80 12.78
C ALA A 370 6.20 23.59 14.25
N LEU A 371 6.33 22.35 14.76
CA LEU A 371 6.11 22.00 16.16
C LEU A 371 7.21 22.54 17.08
N ASP A 372 8.47 22.48 16.64
CA ASP A 372 9.60 23.06 17.36
C ASP A 372 9.42 24.58 17.51
N THR A 373 9.02 25.25 16.43
CA THR A 373 8.72 26.70 16.43
C THR A 373 7.53 27.02 17.34
N ALA A 374 6.58 26.09 17.48
CA ALA A 374 5.44 26.19 18.39
C ALA A 374 5.77 25.77 19.84
N GLY A 375 7.00 25.33 20.13
CA GLY A 375 7.43 24.89 21.46
C GLY A 375 6.79 23.59 21.93
N LYS A 376 6.38 22.71 21.02
CA LYS A 376 5.73 21.43 21.34
C LYS A 376 6.69 20.27 21.13
N SER A 377 6.96 19.48 22.19
CA SER A 377 7.80 18.29 22.06
C SER A 377 7.10 17.20 21.25
N CYS A 378 7.76 16.75 20.20
CA CYS A 378 7.35 15.60 19.42
C CYS A 378 8.43 14.53 19.33
N VAL A 379 8.02 13.31 19.04
CA VAL A 379 8.90 12.21 18.67
C VAL A 379 8.57 11.77 17.25
N ARG A 380 9.58 11.71 16.39
CA ARG A 380 9.45 11.22 15.02
C ARG A 380 9.92 9.78 14.90
N PHE A 381 9.15 9.00 14.17
CA PHE A 381 9.40 7.61 13.86
C PHE A 381 9.19 7.40 12.36
N ASP A 382 10.24 7.03 11.65
CA ASP A 382 10.15 6.63 10.25
C ASP A 382 11.09 5.45 9.94
N GLY A 383 11.01 4.94 8.70
CA GLY A 383 11.76 3.75 8.29
C GLY A 383 13.29 3.83 8.42
N SER A 384 13.87 5.02 8.60
CA SER A 384 15.32 5.22 8.79
C SER A 384 15.81 4.97 10.22
N VAL A 385 14.90 4.90 11.19
CA VAL A 385 15.21 4.71 12.61
C VAL A 385 15.43 3.22 12.91
N SER A 386 16.45 2.87 13.69
CA SER A 386 16.76 1.47 14.03
C SER A 386 15.70 0.84 14.95
N HIS A 387 15.58 -0.49 14.98
CA HIS A 387 14.56 -1.18 15.81
C HIS A 387 14.65 -0.82 17.30
N LYS A 388 15.87 -0.64 17.83
CA LYS A 388 16.09 -0.28 19.23
C LYS A 388 15.62 1.15 19.54
N GLU A 389 15.90 2.08 18.64
CA GLU A 389 15.43 3.47 18.76
C GLU A 389 13.92 3.58 18.58
N ARG A 390 13.33 2.73 17.72
CA ARG A 390 11.87 2.60 17.53
C ARG A 390 11.16 2.24 18.84
N GLU A 391 11.67 1.26 19.59
CA GLU A 391 11.11 0.89 20.88
C GLU A 391 11.23 2.01 21.91
N LEU A 392 12.39 2.66 21.99
CA LEU A 392 12.63 3.79 22.89
C LEU A 392 11.70 4.98 22.59
N ALA A 393 11.47 5.28 21.30
CA ALA A 393 10.56 6.32 20.86
C ALA A 393 9.12 6.04 21.29
N VAL A 394 8.65 4.80 21.12
CA VAL A 394 7.31 4.37 21.54
C VAL A 394 7.19 4.41 23.06
N GLU A 395 8.21 3.98 23.79
CA GLU A 395 8.21 3.99 25.25
C GLU A 395 8.20 5.42 25.81
N ARG A 396 9.00 6.32 25.22
CA ARG A 396 8.97 7.76 25.53
C ARG A 396 7.58 8.33 25.27
N PHE A 397 6.98 8.06 24.10
CA PHE A 397 5.63 8.51 23.80
C PHE A 397 4.56 7.94 24.74
N ARG A 398 4.76 6.76 25.34
CA ARG A 398 3.84 6.22 26.34
C ARG A 398 4.03 6.87 27.71
N LYS A 399 5.26 6.89 28.23
CA LYS A 399 5.58 7.27 29.62
C LYS A 399 5.71 8.77 29.85
N ASP A 400 6.28 9.50 28.90
CA ASP A 400 6.55 10.92 29.07
C ASP A 400 5.28 11.74 28.85
N ALA A 401 4.96 12.61 29.81
CA ALA A 401 3.83 13.54 29.72
C ALA A 401 4.17 14.79 28.87
N ALA A 402 5.46 15.15 28.76
CA ALA A 402 5.90 16.29 27.95
C ALA A 402 5.84 15.98 26.45
N THR A 403 6.07 14.72 26.06
CA THR A 403 5.95 14.25 24.68
C THR A 403 4.48 13.92 24.36
N SER A 404 3.73 14.91 23.88
CA SER A 404 2.32 14.74 23.52
C SER A 404 2.08 14.34 22.07
N ILE A 405 3.09 14.47 21.19
CA ILE A 405 2.91 14.29 19.74
C ILE A 405 3.88 13.25 19.20
N MET A 406 3.37 12.33 18.39
CA MET A 406 4.18 11.36 17.65
C MET A 406 3.94 11.50 16.14
N LEU A 407 5.04 11.59 15.37
CA LEU A 407 5.03 11.69 13.91
C LEU A 407 5.42 10.33 13.32
N LEU A 408 4.57 9.78 12.45
CA LEU A 408 4.72 8.42 11.90
C LEU A 408 4.50 8.42 10.39
N THR A 409 5.31 7.66 9.66
CA THR A 409 4.94 7.32 8.27
C THR A 409 3.80 6.31 8.26
N LEU A 410 2.87 6.38 7.30
CA LEU A 410 1.76 5.44 7.16
C LEU A 410 2.25 3.98 7.07
N SER A 411 3.33 3.76 6.32
CA SER A 411 3.98 2.46 6.16
C SER A 411 4.56 1.91 7.48
N CYS A 412 5.15 2.77 8.31
CA CYS A 412 5.62 2.41 9.65
C CYS A 412 4.47 2.15 10.62
N GLY A 413 3.36 2.87 10.47
CA GLY A 413 2.14 2.68 11.23
C GLY A 413 1.44 1.33 10.96
N ALA A 414 1.70 0.69 9.82
CA ALA A 414 1.11 -0.62 9.51
C ALA A 414 1.77 -1.78 10.29
N VAL A 415 2.98 -1.60 10.80
CA VAL A 415 3.78 -2.66 11.43
C VAL A 415 3.45 -2.78 12.92
N GLY A 416 2.65 -3.78 13.34
CA GLY A 416 2.61 -4.39 14.69
C GLY A 416 2.47 -3.55 15.98
N LEU A 417 2.51 -2.22 15.93
CA LEU A 417 2.62 -1.35 17.10
C LEU A 417 1.29 -1.24 17.88
N THR A 418 1.39 -0.97 19.18
CA THR A 418 0.24 -0.70 20.04
C THR A 418 0.33 0.72 20.56
N LEU A 419 -0.56 1.59 20.09
CA LEU A 419 -0.53 3.04 20.32
C LEU A 419 -1.83 3.53 20.96
N THR A 420 -2.43 2.71 21.82
CA THR A 420 -3.72 2.98 22.49
C THR A 420 -3.69 4.18 23.44
N VAL A 421 -2.51 4.70 23.79
CA VAL A 421 -2.37 5.92 24.61
C VAL A 421 -2.81 7.18 23.84
N ALA A 422 -2.82 7.14 22.50
CA ALA A 422 -3.27 8.25 21.68
C ALA A 422 -4.79 8.28 21.57
N THR A 423 -5.36 9.48 21.63
CA THR A 423 -6.81 9.74 21.49
C THR A 423 -7.13 10.56 20.25
N ARG A 424 -6.14 11.25 19.67
CA ARG A 424 -6.30 12.01 18.43
C ARG A 424 -5.34 11.53 17.37
N VAL A 425 -5.84 11.35 16.16
CA VAL A 425 -5.05 10.88 15.03
C VAL A 425 -5.31 11.78 13.83
N TYR A 426 -4.23 12.26 13.21
CA TYR A 426 -4.27 13.10 12.02
C TYR A 426 -3.71 12.31 10.84
N LEU A 427 -4.42 12.32 9.72
CA LEU A 427 -3.89 11.88 8.42
C LEU A 427 -3.68 13.13 7.58
N MET A 428 -2.43 13.40 7.21
CA MET A 428 -2.05 14.62 6.48
C MET A 428 -2.55 14.64 5.04
N GLU A 429 -2.70 13.46 4.42
CA GLU A 429 -3.22 13.31 3.07
C GLU A 429 -3.91 11.94 2.90
N PRO A 430 -4.83 11.82 1.93
CA PRO A 430 -5.41 10.53 1.56
C PRO A 430 -4.41 9.66 0.78
N HIS A 431 -4.42 8.35 1.07
CA HIS A 431 -3.56 7.36 0.41
C HIS A 431 -4.33 6.50 -0.63
N TRP A 432 -3.69 6.03 -1.70
CA TRP A 432 -4.38 5.23 -2.74
C TRP A 432 -5.01 3.92 -2.24
N ASN A 433 -4.40 3.34 -1.21
CA ASN A 433 -4.87 2.13 -0.54
C ASN A 433 -5.57 2.48 0.80
N PRO A 434 -6.92 2.41 0.88
CA PRO A 434 -7.64 2.73 2.12
C PRO A 434 -7.37 1.72 3.25
N ASN A 435 -6.99 0.49 2.91
CA ASN A 435 -6.71 -0.54 3.91
C ASN A 435 -5.47 -0.22 4.74
N LEU A 436 -4.45 0.40 4.12
CA LEU A 436 -3.25 0.85 4.82
C LEU A 436 -3.60 1.90 5.89
N GLU A 437 -4.46 2.87 5.54
CA GLU A 437 -4.95 3.85 6.51
C GLU A 437 -5.69 3.17 7.66
N GLU A 438 -6.58 2.22 7.35
CA GLU A 438 -7.34 1.49 8.37
C GLU A 438 -6.43 0.65 9.29
N GLN A 439 -5.39 0.02 8.75
CA GLN A 439 -4.40 -0.73 9.52
C GLN A 439 -3.61 0.18 10.46
N ALA A 440 -3.18 1.36 9.97
CA ALA A 440 -2.51 2.36 10.80
C ALA A 440 -3.43 2.88 11.93
N LEU A 441 -4.68 3.20 11.60
CA LEU A 441 -5.69 3.61 12.58
C LEU A 441 -6.00 2.51 13.61
N ALA A 442 -6.02 1.24 13.19
CA ALA A 442 -6.22 0.10 14.07
C ALA A 442 -5.08 -0.11 15.08
N ARG A 443 -3.92 0.55 14.93
CA ARG A 443 -2.89 0.57 15.98
C ARG A 443 -3.26 1.44 17.18
N VAL A 444 -4.14 2.41 16.96
CA VAL A 444 -4.65 3.34 17.98
C VAL A 444 -6.01 2.88 18.49
N TYR A 445 -6.95 2.63 17.59
CA TYR A 445 -8.30 2.19 17.90
C TYR A 445 -8.40 0.67 17.92
N ARG A 446 -8.00 0.07 19.06
CA ARG A 446 -7.99 -1.38 19.30
C ARG A 446 -8.30 -1.71 20.76
N ILE A 447 -8.45 -3.00 21.05
CA ILE A 447 -8.57 -3.53 22.41
C ILE A 447 -7.45 -2.93 23.28
N GLY A 448 -7.83 -2.38 24.44
CA GLY A 448 -6.95 -1.62 25.33
C GLY A 448 -7.11 -0.10 25.23
N GLN A 449 -7.93 0.40 24.31
CA GLN A 449 -8.34 1.80 24.28
C GLN A 449 -9.43 2.03 25.34
N THR A 450 -9.22 3.05 26.18
CA THR A 450 -10.15 3.44 27.26
C THR A 450 -10.86 4.75 26.98
N TRP A 451 -10.33 5.57 26.08
CA TRP A 451 -10.83 6.90 25.76
C TRP A 451 -11.41 6.97 24.35
N GLU A 452 -12.29 7.94 24.14
CA GLU A 452 -12.84 8.25 22.82
C GLU A 452 -11.71 8.64 21.85
N VAL A 453 -11.80 8.14 20.61
CA VAL A 453 -10.77 8.39 19.59
C VAL A 453 -11.34 9.25 18.48
N THR A 454 -10.69 10.38 18.21
CA THR A 454 -11.02 11.24 17.06
C THR A 454 -9.97 11.10 15.97
N THR A 455 -10.39 10.64 14.79
CA THR A 455 -9.57 10.55 13.58
C THR A 455 -9.90 11.72 12.66
N ILE A 456 -8.88 12.47 12.22
CA ILE A 456 -9.02 13.68 11.43
C ILE A 456 -8.25 13.47 10.12
N ARG A 457 -8.97 13.41 9.00
CA ARG A 457 -8.38 13.32 7.67
C ARG A 457 -8.33 14.72 7.05
N LEU A 458 -7.13 15.22 6.77
CA LEU A 458 -6.92 16.49 6.09
C LEU A 458 -6.90 16.27 4.58
N TYR A 459 -7.54 17.16 3.84
CA TYR A 459 -7.44 17.22 2.39
C TYR A 459 -7.59 18.66 1.92
N ILE A 460 -6.99 19.02 0.78
CA ILE A 460 -7.21 20.32 0.15
C ILE A 460 -8.44 20.28 -0.75
N ARG A 461 -9.34 21.27 -0.61
CA ARG A 461 -10.49 21.44 -1.53
C ARG A 461 -10.04 21.83 -2.93
N ASP A 462 -10.79 21.39 -3.94
CA ASP A 462 -10.54 21.67 -5.35
C ASP A 462 -9.11 21.26 -5.76
N SER A 463 -8.71 20.07 -5.30
CA SER A 463 -7.38 19.51 -5.54
C SER A 463 -7.45 18.05 -5.97
N PHE A 464 -6.31 17.51 -6.40
CA PHE A 464 -6.24 16.11 -6.81
C PHE A 464 -6.52 15.14 -5.65
N GLU A 465 -6.41 15.59 -4.39
CA GLU A 465 -6.70 14.75 -3.23
C GLU A 465 -8.16 14.29 -3.15
N GLU A 466 -9.10 15.10 -3.65
CA GLU A 466 -10.52 14.72 -3.73
C GLU A 466 -10.72 13.52 -4.67
N ARG A 467 -10.00 13.51 -5.80
CA ARG A 467 -10.01 12.37 -6.73
C ARG A 467 -9.43 11.10 -6.09
N VAL A 468 -8.40 11.23 -5.24
CA VAL A 468 -7.87 10.09 -4.49
C VAL A 468 -8.93 9.54 -3.53
N MET A 469 -9.67 10.42 -2.83
CA MET A 469 -10.76 10.01 -1.94
C MET A 469 -11.91 9.32 -2.68
N GLU A 470 -12.28 9.79 -3.87
CA GLU A 470 -13.27 9.13 -4.72
C GLU A 470 -12.84 7.70 -5.08
N VAL A 471 -11.57 7.51 -5.47
CA VAL A 471 -11.01 6.18 -5.77
C VAL A 471 -11.06 5.28 -4.53
N GLN A 472 -10.74 5.81 -3.34
CA GLN A 472 -10.87 5.05 -2.10
C GLN A 472 -12.33 4.63 -1.84
N GLN A 473 -13.29 5.51 -2.05
CA GLN A 473 -14.71 5.24 -1.81
C GLN A 473 -15.21 4.10 -2.69
N THR A 474 -14.85 4.11 -3.98
CA THR A 474 -15.15 3.02 -4.91
C THR A 474 -14.54 1.69 -4.45
N LYS A 475 -13.27 1.70 -4.00
CA LYS A 475 -12.61 0.50 -3.47
C LYS A 475 -13.31 -0.03 -2.20
N LYS A 476 -13.73 0.86 -1.29
CA LYS A 476 -14.45 0.48 -0.05
C LYS A 476 -15.84 -0.10 -0.35
N GLN A 477 -16.58 0.47 -1.29
CA GLN A 477 -17.90 -0.03 -1.69
C GLN A 477 -17.83 -1.47 -2.22
N LEU A 478 -16.86 -1.76 -3.09
CA LEU A 478 -16.62 -3.12 -3.59
C LEU A 478 -16.35 -4.10 -2.45
N SER A 479 -15.46 -3.75 -1.51
CA SER A 479 -15.18 -4.60 -0.36
C SER A 479 -16.39 -4.76 0.56
N GLY A 480 -17.23 -3.73 0.70
CA GLY A 480 -18.44 -3.74 1.52
C GLY A 480 -19.51 -4.68 0.98
N LEU A 481 -19.84 -4.55 -0.31
CA LEU A 481 -20.90 -5.34 -0.98
C LEU A 481 -20.67 -6.86 -0.92
N ILE A 482 -19.40 -7.27 -0.90
CA ILE A 482 -18.99 -8.68 -0.93
C ILE A 482 -18.97 -9.30 0.46
N LEU A 483 -18.65 -8.52 1.50
CA LEU A 483 -18.30 -9.02 2.83
C LEU A 483 -19.29 -8.60 3.94
N SER A 484 -20.50 -8.12 3.59
CA SER A 484 -21.53 -7.78 4.57
C SER A 484 -21.81 -8.95 5.53
N PRO A 485 -21.99 -8.69 6.84
CA PRO A 485 -22.32 -9.75 7.79
C PRO A 485 -23.65 -10.42 7.40
N HIS A 486 -23.66 -11.75 7.46
CA HIS A 486 -24.91 -12.51 7.46
C HIS A 486 -25.39 -12.57 8.91
N ASP A 487 -26.42 -11.80 9.25
CA ASP A 487 -27.13 -12.02 10.51
C ASP A 487 -27.84 -13.37 10.39
N GLY A 488 -27.40 -14.31 11.21
CA GLY A 488 -27.60 -15.74 11.04
C GLY A 488 -29.01 -16.28 11.28
N ASP A 489 -30.08 -15.54 11.01
CA ASP A 489 -31.44 -16.06 11.21
C ASP A 489 -32.55 -15.55 10.27
N ARG A 490 -32.22 -14.85 9.18
CA ARG A 490 -33.22 -14.51 8.15
C ARG A 490 -32.58 -14.31 6.79
N TRP A 491 -32.97 -15.12 5.81
CA TRP A 491 -32.84 -14.76 4.40
C TRP A 491 -33.89 -13.69 4.09
N ASP A 492 -33.64 -12.46 4.52
CA ASP A 492 -34.47 -11.34 4.10
C ASP A 492 -34.00 -10.92 2.69
N ASP A 493 -34.85 -11.16 1.70
CA ASP A 493 -34.67 -10.83 0.27
C ASP A 493 -34.71 -9.30 0.02
N SER A 494 -34.70 -8.51 1.09
CA SER A 494 -34.79 -7.07 1.04
C SER A 494 -33.44 -6.44 0.70
N LEU A 495 -33.18 -6.32 -0.61
CA LEU A 495 -32.24 -5.38 -1.24
C LEU A 495 -32.49 -3.89 -0.88
N ALA A 496 -33.41 -3.59 0.03
CA ALA A 496 -33.91 -2.24 0.33
C ALA A 496 -32.99 -1.39 1.23
N GLY A 497 -31.91 -1.94 1.78
CA GLY A 497 -31.00 -1.21 2.68
C GLY A 497 -29.82 -0.50 2.00
N LEU A 498 -29.65 -0.64 0.69
CA LEU A 498 -28.54 -0.06 -0.08
C LEU A 498 -29.10 0.56 -1.35
N GLU A 499 -29.42 1.86 -1.30
CA GLU A 499 -29.68 2.68 -2.49
C GLU A 499 -28.38 2.85 -3.31
N VAL A 500 -27.91 1.79 -3.95
CA VAL A 500 -26.89 1.86 -4.99
C VAL A 500 -27.33 0.95 -6.12
N SER A 501 -27.81 1.55 -7.20
CA SER A 501 -28.26 0.85 -8.39
C SER A 501 -27.10 0.06 -9.03
N PRO A 502 -27.29 -1.21 -9.44
CA PRO A 502 -26.25 -2.04 -10.07
C PRO A 502 -25.57 -1.39 -11.29
N SER A 503 -26.27 -0.45 -11.95
CA SER A 503 -25.77 0.35 -13.07
C SER A 503 -24.67 1.35 -12.72
N SER A 504 -24.37 1.57 -11.43
CA SER A 504 -23.36 2.53 -10.96
C SER A 504 -21.96 1.95 -10.74
N ILE A 505 -21.76 0.65 -11.01
CA ILE A 505 -20.46 -0.03 -10.88
C ILE A 505 -19.67 0.09 -12.20
N PRO A 506 -18.51 0.78 -12.24
CA PRO A 506 -17.72 0.88 -13.47
C PRO A 506 -17.29 -0.50 -14.00
N ARG A 507 -17.53 -0.77 -15.29
CA ARG A 507 -17.17 -2.07 -15.92
C ARG A 507 -15.65 -2.27 -16.11
N ASP A 508 -14.87 -1.21 -15.96
CA ASP A 508 -13.40 -1.19 -16.13
C ASP A 508 -12.61 -1.77 -14.94
N ILE A 509 -13.29 -2.28 -13.91
CA ILE A 509 -12.73 -2.73 -12.62
C ILE A 509 -11.82 -3.98 -12.72
N ILE A 510 -11.65 -4.57 -13.90
CA ILE A 510 -10.86 -5.81 -14.09
C ILE A 510 -9.47 -5.54 -14.70
N GLY A 511 -9.10 -4.28 -14.90
CA GLY A 511 -7.73 -3.84 -15.24
C GLY A 511 -7.05 -3.04 -14.12
N PRO A 512 -5.76 -2.67 -14.25
CA PRO A 512 -5.27 -1.48 -13.51
C PRO A 512 -6.23 -0.33 -13.82
N VAL A 513 -6.57 0.47 -12.81
CA VAL A 513 -7.49 1.61 -12.96
C VAL A 513 -7.04 2.41 -14.17
N ARG A 514 -7.79 2.32 -15.28
CA ARG A 514 -7.62 3.30 -16.35
C ARG A 514 -8.02 4.60 -15.71
N LEU A 515 -7.09 5.54 -15.66
CA LEU A 515 -7.41 6.95 -15.44
C LEU A 515 -8.36 7.32 -16.57
N THR A 516 -9.67 7.12 -16.39
CA THR A 516 -10.67 7.75 -17.25
C THR A 516 -10.58 9.22 -16.89
N THR A 517 -9.84 9.94 -17.74
CA THR A 517 -9.61 11.37 -17.70
C THR A 517 -10.91 12.08 -18.09
N ASN A 518 -11.89 12.11 -17.19
CA ASN A 518 -12.81 13.23 -17.16
C ASN A 518 -12.13 14.30 -16.30
N PHE A 519 -11.16 15.00 -16.90
CA PHE A 519 -10.65 16.27 -16.41
C PHE A 519 -11.67 17.35 -16.81
N GLU A 520 -12.80 17.42 -16.11
CA GLU A 520 -13.65 18.61 -16.10
C GLU A 520 -13.50 19.34 -14.77
#